data_AF-A0A101IAM0-F1
#
_entry.id   AF-A0A101IAM0-F1
#
_cell.length_a   1.000
_cell.length_b   1.000
_cell.length_c   1.000
_cell.angle_alpha   90.00
_cell.angle_beta   90.00
_cell.angle_gamma   90.00
#
_symmetry.space_group_name_H-M   'P 1'
#
loop_
_entity.id
_entity.type
_entity.pdbx_description
1 polymer ?
#
loop_
_entity_poly.entity_id
_entity_poly.type
_entity_poly.pdbx_seq_one_letter_code
_entity_poly.pdbx_strand_id
1 'polypeptide(L)'
;MANKKREEEWKEVKKRCKVGDETVRMAKELGINPKTLIKNIPSKAEKWKAPVDVWIREMYDKVKEKSAKKAKAKAKRLRKESEKLADSSSRLDERDKSDKRD
;
A
#
# COMPACT_ATOMS: atom_id res chain seq x y z
N MET A 1 0.98 -21.20 19.41
CA MET A 1 0.54 -22.17 18.37
C MET A 1 -0.07 -21.54 17.10
N ALA A 2 -0.33 -20.23 17.04
CA ALA A 2 -0.99 -19.60 15.88
C ALA A 2 -0.12 -19.48 14.61
N ASN A 3 1.22 -19.45 14.74
CA ASN A 3 2.12 -19.39 13.57
C ASN A 3 2.14 -20.70 12.78
N LYS A 4 2.11 -21.86 13.45
CA LYS A 4 2.13 -23.18 12.80
C LYS A 4 0.95 -23.37 11.86
N LYS A 5 -0.26 -23.03 12.33
CA LYS A 5 -1.49 -23.12 11.52
C LYS A 5 -1.44 -22.23 10.28
N ARG A 6 -0.85 -21.04 10.40
CA ARG A 6 -0.68 -20.12 9.29
C ARG A 6 0.28 -20.68 8.24
N GLU A 7 1.38 -21.28 8.67
CA GLU A 7 2.34 -21.95 7.77
C GLU A 7 1.70 -23.13 7.03
N GLU A 8 0.88 -23.92 7.71
CA GLU A 8 0.13 -25.02 7.09
C GLU A 8 -0.86 -24.50 6.04
N GLU A 9 -1.57 -23.42 6.33
CA GLU A 9 -2.47 -22.76 5.37
C GLU A 9 -1.70 -22.24 4.14
N TRP A 10 -0.50 -21.66 4.33
CA TRP A 10 0.34 -21.22 3.20
C TRP A 10 0.91 -22.38 2.38
N LYS A 11 1.23 -23.52 3.02
CA LYS A 11 1.62 -24.75 2.31
C LYS A 11 0.45 -25.29 1.48
N GLU A 12 -0.77 -25.25 2.02
CA GLU A 12 -1.96 -25.68 1.29
C GLU A 12 -2.28 -24.77 0.10
N VAL A 13 -2.13 -23.46 0.26
CA VAL A 13 -2.18 -22.49 -0.85
C VAL A 13 -1.18 -22.88 -1.94
N LYS A 14 0.10 -23.07 -1.60
CA LYS A 14 1.13 -23.40 -2.59
C LYS A 14 0.80 -24.69 -3.35
N LYS A 15 0.27 -25.70 -2.64
CA LYS A 15 -0.16 -26.97 -3.22
C LYS A 15 -1.38 -26.84 -4.13
N ARG A 16 -2.39 -26.08 -3.72
CA ARG A 16 -3.68 -25.94 -4.44
C ARG A 16 -3.62 -24.95 -5.60
N CYS A 17 -2.93 -23.84 -5.39
CA CYS A 17 -2.94 -22.68 -6.26
C CYS A 17 -1.89 -22.81 -7.39
N LYS A 18 -0.89 -23.68 -7.23
CA LYS A 18 0.26 -23.84 -8.16
C LYS A 18 0.92 -22.49 -8.50
N VAL A 19 0.84 -21.52 -7.60
CA VAL A 19 1.45 -20.19 -7.75
C VAL A 19 2.88 -20.21 -7.24
N GLY A 20 3.74 -19.38 -7.85
CA GLY A 20 5.13 -19.24 -7.45
C GLY A 20 5.30 -18.54 -6.09
N ASP A 21 6.52 -18.59 -5.54
CA ASP A 21 6.85 -17.87 -4.30
C ASP A 21 6.69 -16.34 -4.43
N GLU A 22 6.84 -15.80 -5.65
CA GLU A 22 6.62 -14.38 -5.95
C GLU A 22 5.18 -13.95 -5.63
N THR A 23 4.19 -14.70 -6.12
CA THR A 23 2.76 -14.47 -5.88
C THR A 23 2.42 -14.56 -4.39
N VAL A 24 3.01 -15.52 -3.68
CA VAL A 24 2.85 -15.68 -2.22
C VAL A 24 3.44 -14.50 -1.45
N ARG A 25 4.59 -13.98 -1.90
CA ARG A 25 5.22 -12.80 -1.30
C ARG A 25 4.37 -11.54 -1.51
N MET A 26 3.88 -11.32 -2.73
CA MET A 26 2.96 -10.21 -3.03
C MET A 26 1.67 -10.31 -2.21
N ALA A 27 1.09 -11.51 -2.09
CA ALA A 27 -0.10 -11.74 -1.26
C ALA A 27 0.11 -11.34 0.20
N LYS A 28 1.28 -11.69 0.77
CA LYS A 28 1.66 -11.34 2.15
C LYS A 28 1.83 -9.84 2.31
N GLU A 29 2.48 -9.17 1.36
CA GLU A 29 2.66 -7.71 1.38
C GLU A 29 1.32 -6.96 1.30
N LEU A 30 0.36 -7.52 0.55
CA LEU A 30 -1.02 -7.04 0.47
C LEU A 30 -1.87 -7.37 1.72
N GLY A 31 -1.36 -8.17 2.67
CA GLY A 31 -2.10 -8.61 3.85
C GLY A 31 -3.24 -9.59 3.54
N ILE A 32 -3.17 -10.29 2.41
CA ILE A 32 -4.18 -11.28 2.00
C ILE A 32 -4.00 -12.56 2.81
N ASN A 33 -5.10 -13.10 3.33
CA ASN A 33 -5.08 -14.34 4.09
C ASN A 33 -4.94 -15.57 3.18
N PRO A 34 -4.22 -16.62 3.60
CA PRO A 34 -4.06 -17.84 2.82
C PRO A 34 -5.42 -18.54 2.56
N LYS A 35 -6.35 -18.51 3.52
CA LYS A 35 -7.73 -19.03 3.31
C LYS A 35 -8.49 -18.31 2.20
N THR A 36 -8.30 -16.99 2.06
CA THR A 36 -8.92 -16.23 0.97
C THR A 36 -8.29 -16.56 -0.37
N LEU A 37 -7.00 -16.89 -0.42
CA LEU A 37 -6.37 -17.42 -1.64
C LEU A 37 -6.98 -18.76 -2.05
N ILE A 38 -7.12 -19.71 -1.11
CA ILE A 38 -7.68 -21.04 -1.41
C ILE A 38 -9.10 -20.92 -1.96
N LYS A 39 -9.94 -20.07 -1.35
CA LYS A 39 -11.30 -19.80 -1.83
C LYS A 39 -11.36 -19.09 -3.19
N ASN A 40 -10.29 -18.40 -3.60
CA ASN A 40 -10.26 -17.67 -4.87
C ASN A 40 -9.75 -18.51 -6.04
N ILE A 41 -9.28 -19.75 -5.79
CA ILE A 41 -8.81 -20.64 -6.86
C ILE A 41 -10.00 -20.95 -7.78
N PRO A 42 -9.94 -20.58 -9.08
CA PRO A 42 -11.02 -20.86 -10.00
C PRO A 42 -11.19 -22.37 -10.17
N SER A 43 -12.41 -22.87 -9.99
CA SER A 43 -12.75 -24.25 -10.31
C SER A 43 -12.93 -24.44 -11.83
N LYS A 44 -12.98 -25.69 -12.30
CA LYS A 44 -13.07 -26.03 -13.74
C LYS A 44 -14.33 -25.45 -14.42
N ALA A 45 -15.36 -25.14 -13.64
CA ALA A 45 -16.60 -24.50 -14.07
C ALA A 45 -16.56 -22.95 -14.03
N GLU A 46 -15.61 -22.35 -13.31
CA GLU A 46 -15.48 -20.89 -13.12
C GLU A 46 -14.43 -20.28 -14.06
N LYS A 47 -14.52 -20.60 -15.37
CA LYS A 47 -13.55 -20.11 -16.37
C LYS A 47 -13.51 -18.59 -16.53
N TRP A 48 -14.56 -17.91 -16.09
CA TRP A 48 -14.68 -16.45 -16.11
C TRP A 48 -13.84 -15.77 -15.02
N LYS A 49 -13.30 -16.53 -14.06
CA LYS A 49 -12.54 -16.01 -12.94
C LYS A 49 -11.05 -16.12 -13.23
N ALA A 50 -10.34 -14.99 -13.10
CA ALA A 50 -8.92 -14.94 -13.37
C ALA A 50 -8.13 -15.89 -12.45
N PRO A 51 -7.03 -16.49 -12.94
CA PRO A 51 -6.14 -17.25 -12.07
C PRO A 51 -5.57 -16.34 -10.98
N VAL A 52 -5.32 -16.93 -9.81
CA VAL A 52 -4.90 -16.19 -8.61
C VAL A 52 -3.60 -15.43 -8.84
N ASP A 53 -2.71 -15.89 -9.71
CA ASP A 53 -1.48 -15.17 -10.08
C ASP A 53 -1.77 -13.79 -10.69
N VAL A 54 -2.66 -13.76 -11.69
CA VAL A 54 -3.05 -12.52 -12.37
C VAL A 54 -3.75 -11.59 -11.40
N TRP A 55 -4.67 -12.11 -10.60
CA TRP A 55 -5.40 -11.31 -9.63
C TRP A 55 -4.49 -10.66 -8.57
N ILE A 56 -3.49 -11.39 -8.08
CA ILE A 56 -2.51 -10.86 -7.11
C ILE A 56 -1.67 -9.75 -7.74
N ARG A 57 -1.20 -9.93 -8.97
CA ARG A 57 -0.45 -8.89 -9.71
C ARG A 57 -1.28 -7.62 -9.90
N GLU A 58 -2.53 -7.74 -10.34
CA GLU A 58 -3.42 -6.60 -10.52
C GLU A 58 -3.69 -5.86 -9.20
N MET A 59 -3.88 -6.59 -8.10
CA MET A 59 -4.06 -5.98 -6.78
C MET A 59 -2.80 -5.29 -6.29
N TYR A 60 -1.63 -5.88 -6.56
CA TYR A 60 -0.34 -5.31 -6.22
C TYR A 60 -0.12 -3.95 -6.90
N ASP A 61 -0.34 -3.89 -8.21
CA ASP A 61 -0.22 -2.66 -8.98
C ASP A 61 -1.21 -1.59 -8.52
N LYS A 62 -2.46 -1.97 -8.23
CA LYS A 62 -3.48 -1.05 -7.69
C LYS A 62 -3.07 -0.46 -6.34
N VAL A 63 -2.49 -1.25 -5.44
CA VAL A 63 -2.04 -0.75 -4.13
C VAL A 63 -0.83 0.17 -4.30
N LYS A 64 0.12 -0.19 -5.16
CA LYS A 64 1.30 0.62 -5.47
C LYS A 64 0.93 1.97 -6.11
N GLU A 65 -0.04 1.98 -7.01
CA GLU A 65 -0.51 3.22 -7.62
C GLU A 65 -1.20 4.12 -6.57
N LYS A 66 -2.06 3.53 -5.73
CA LYS A 66 -2.73 4.27 -4.64
C LYS A 66 -1.73 4.84 -3.64
N SER A 67 -0.70 4.09 -3.27
CA SER A 67 0.33 4.56 -2.34
C SER A 67 1.14 5.71 -2.97
N ALA A 68 1.51 5.61 -4.25
CA ALA A 68 2.18 6.68 -4.98
C ALA A 68 1.32 7.95 -5.07
N LYS A 69 0.02 7.82 -5.37
CA LYS A 69 -0.93 8.94 -5.39
C LYS A 69 -1.04 9.62 -4.01
N LYS A 70 -1.13 8.84 -2.93
CA LYS A 70 -1.13 9.35 -1.55
C LYS A 70 0.17 10.07 -1.18
N ALA A 71 1.32 9.52 -1.57
CA ALA A 71 2.62 10.15 -1.32
C ALA A 71 2.75 11.50 -2.03
N LYS A 72 2.34 11.58 -3.30
CA LYS A 72 2.31 12.85 -4.07
C LYS A 72 1.38 13.88 -3.42
N ALA A 73 0.20 13.46 -2.97
CA ALA A 73 -0.73 14.35 -2.28
C ALA A 73 -0.16 14.87 -0.94
N LYS A 74 0.51 14.01 -0.16
CA LYS A 74 1.18 14.40 1.09
C LYS A 74 2.32 15.40 0.81
N ALA A 75 3.16 15.14 -0.18
CA ALA A 75 4.26 16.03 -0.56
C ALA A 75 3.75 17.43 -0.98
N LYS A 76 2.67 17.51 -1.78
CA LYS A 76 2.06 18.79 -2.14
C LYS A 76 1.54 19.56 -0.92
N ARG A 77 0.91 18.88 0.04
CA ARG A 77 0.42 19.51 1.27
C ARG A 77 1.58 20.06 2.10
N LEU A 78 2.64 19.27 2.28
CA LEU A 78 3.83 19.70 3.02
C LEU A 78 4.49 20.92 2.36
N ARG A 79 4.61 20.95 1.03
CA ARG A 79 5.15 22.10 0.30
C ARG A 79 4.30 23.36 0.52
N LYS A 80 2.98 23.22 0.43
CA LYS A 80 2.04 24.34 0.66
C LYS A 80 2.14 24.88 2.10
N GLU A 81 2.32 23.98 3.07
CA GLU A 81 2.48 24.32 4.48
C GLU A 81 3.83 25.01 4.74
N SER A 82 4.93 24.51 4.16
CA SER A 82 6.23 25.18 4.26
C SER A 82 6.24 26.55 3.59
N GLU A 83 5.55 26.71 2.45
CA GLU A 83 5.39 28.02 1.79
C GLU A 83 4.59 29.01 2.67
N LYS A 84 3.51 28.55 3.32
CA LYS A 84 2.74 29.38 4.27
C LYS A 84 3.54 29.75 5.52
N LEU A 85 4.30 28.80 6.07
CA LEU A 85 5.15 29.05 7.24
C LEU A 85 6.25 30.07 6.89
N ALA A 86 6.85 29.98 5.70
CA ALA A 86 7.84 30.95 5.24
C ALA A 86 7.24 32.37 5.09
N ASP A 87 6.08 32.51 4.43
CA ASP A 87 5.35 33.79 4.29
C ASP A 87 4.91 34.37 5.65
N SER A 88 4.46 33.52 6.58
CA SER A 88 4.10 33.99 7.92
C SER A 88 5.32 34.41 8.74
N SER A 89 6.45 33.71 8.61
CA SER A 89 7.69 34.05 9.31
C SER A 89 8.28 35.37 8.80
N SER A 90 8.26 35.61 7.48
CA SER A 90 8.75 36.89 6.93
C SER A 90 7.94 38.09 7.42
N ARG A 91 6.61 37.93 7.60
CA ARG A 91 5.74 38.99 8.16
C ARG A 91 6.02 39.31 9.63
N LEU A 92 6.51 38.35 10.41
CA LEU A 92 6.88 38.56 11.83
C LEU A 92 8.25 39.23 11.95
N ASP A 93 9.22 38.83 11.13
CA ASP A 93 10.58 39.39 11.08
C ASP A 93 10.62 40.88 10.65
N GLU A 94 9.62 41.31 9.89
CA GLU A 94 9.44 42.70 9.46
C GLU A 94 8.87 43.59 10.57
N ARG A 95 8.08 43.00 11.50
CA ARG A 95 7.46 43.71 12.63
C ARG A 95 8.46 43.98 13.76
N ASP A 96 9.31 43.00 14.09
CA ASP A 96 10.33 43.09 15.15
C ASP A 96 11.41 44.17 14.87
N LYS A 97 11.74 44.41 13.59
CA LYS A 97 12.69 45.47 13.18
C LYS A 97 12.13 46.89 13.33
N SER A 98 10.82 47.06 13.51
CA SER A 98 10.21 48.37 13.66
C SER A 98 10.25 48.87 15.12
N ASP A 99 10.16 47.98 16.10
CA ASP A 99 10.17 48.32 17.54
C ASP A 99 11.55 48.73 18.09
N LYS A 100 12.65 48.42 17.39
CA LYS A 100 14.02 48.74 17.85
C LYS A 100 14.53 50.13 17.43
N ARG A 101 13.66 50.95 16.84
CA ARG A 101 14.02 52.25 16.24
C ARG A 101 13.55 53.48 17.03
N ASP A 102 12.98 53.28 18.22
CA ASP A 102 12.62 54.31 19.21
C ASP A 102 13.60 54.32 20.40
#